data_AF-A0A1A2RM03-F1
#
_entry.id   AF-A0A1A2RM03-F1
#
_cell.length_a   1.000
_cell.length_b   1.000
_cell.length_c   1.000
_cell.angle_alpha   90.00
_cell.angle_beta   90.00
_cell.angle_gamma   90.00
#
_symmetry.space_group_name_H-M   'P 1'
#
loop_
_entity.id
_entity.type
_entity.pdbx_description
1 polymer ?
#
loop_
_entity_poly.entity_id
_entity_poly.type
_entity_poly.pdbx_seq_one_letter_code
_entity_poly.pdbx_strand_id
1 'polypeptide(L)'
;MPNTQCALTTPVQEVRHLAQVPPELTKLLPPMADIGAPFNSTDSISDPNAPFRRLIRAGNRGSDWFIWYEQGGIGSSWHAVIAHVEPGARPKVIANAGTISDTLCKLTDGAFAGRVPPYPPGTWAASDF
;
A
#
# COMPACT_ATOMS: atom_id res chain seq x y z
N MET A 1 13.81 6.69 -4.74
CA MET A 1 12.57 6.18 -5.34
C MET A 1 12.61 4.66 -5.30
N PRO A 2 11.61 3.99 -4.70
CA PRO A 2 11.55 2.55 -4.61
C PRO A 2 11.35 1.88 -5.97
N ASN A 3 11.84 0.65 -6.10
CA ASN A 3 11.50 -0.23 -7.19
C ASN A 3 10.09 -0.79 -6.96
N THR A 4 9.11 -0.17 -7.61
CA THR A 4 7.69 -0.56 -7.50
C THR A 4 7.35 -1.85 -8.26
N GLN A 5 8.30 -2.38 -9.04
CA GLN A 5 8.17 -3.60 -9.84
C GLN A 5 9.06 -4.74 -9.31
N CYS A 6 9.59 -4.59 -8.09
CA CYS A 6 10.44 -5.61 -7.48
C CYS A 6 9.66 -6.95 -7.35
N ALA A 7 10.35 -8.07 -7.55
CA ALA A 7 9.75 -9.39 -7.39
C ALA A 7 9.55 -9.69 -5.90
N LEU A 8 8.32 -10.07 -5.52
CA LEU A 8 8.06 -10.62 -4.19
C LEU A 8 8.54 -12.07 -4.15
N THR A 9 9.20 -12.44 -3.05
CA THR A 9 9.61 -13.83 -2.81
C THR A 9 8.38 -14.71 -2.59
N THR A 10 7.36 -14.13 -1.96
CA THR A 10 6.06 -14.77 -1.76
C THR A 10 5.22 -14.66 -3.04
N PRO A 11 4.78 -15.78 -3.64
CA PRO A 11 3.85 -15.73 -4.79
C PRO A 11 2.53 -15.07 -4.38
N VAL A 12 2.07 -14.13 -5.21
CA VAL A 12 0.83 -13.39 -5.00
C VAL A 12 -0.01 -13.39 -6.27
N GLN A 13 -1.33 -13.32 -6.09
CA GLN A 13 -2.24 -12.96 -7.16
C GLN A 13 -2.36 -11.43 -7.21
N GLU A 14 -1.81 -10.82 -8.24
CA GLU A 14 -1.89 -9.38 -8.44
C GLU A 14 -3.26 -8.93 -8.95
N VAL A 15 -3.66 -7.73 -8.53
CA VAL A 15 -4.85 -7.04 -9.03
C VAL A 15 -4.45 -5.76 -9.75
N ARG A 16 -5.29 -5.33 -10.69
CA ARG A 16 -5.03 -4.16 -11.53
C ARG A 16 -5.80 -2.92 -11.10
N HIS A 17 -6.87 -3.11 -10.32
CA HIS A 17 -7.78 -2.05 -9.91
C HIS A 17 -8.16 -2.17 -8.43
N LEU A 18 -8.44 -1.05 -7.77
CA LEU A 18 -8.98 -1.00 -6.41
C LEU A 18 -10.30 -1.74 -6.28
N ALA A 19 -11.10 -1.80 -7.35
CA ALA A 19 -12.36 -2.55 -7.39
C ALA A 19 -12.18 -4.08 -7.18
N GLN A 20 -10.97 -4.60 -7.36
CA GLN A 20 -10.64 -6.01 -7.13
C GLN A 20 -10.09 -6.29 -5.73
N VAL A 21 -9.81 -5.23 -4.95
CA VAL A 21 -9.40 -5.33 -3.56
C VAL A 21 -10.66 -5.47 -2.68
N PRO A 22 -10.61 -6.27 -1.60
CA PRO A 22 -11.74 -6.39 -0.69
C PRO A 22 -12.21 -5.02 -0.18
N PRO A 23 -13.53 -4.75 -0.19
CA PRO A 23 -14.07 -3.48 0.24
C PRO A 23 -13.75 -3.17 1.71
N GLU A 24 -13.56 -4.20 2.54
CA GLU A 24 -13.16 -4.06 3.94
C GLU A 24 -11.79 -3.40 4.06
N LEU A 25 -10.86 -3.77 3.17
CA LEU A 25 -9.51 -3.21 3.17
C LEU A 25 -9.47 -1.82 2.54
N THR A 26 -10.17 -1.59 1.43
CA THR A 26 -10.20 -0.26 0.81
C THR A 26 -10.86 0.78 1.70
N LYS A 27 -11.86 0.40 2.51
CA LYS A 27 -12.50 1.29 3.50
C LYS A 27 -11.58 1.71 4.66
N LEU A 28 -10.50 0.98 4.93
CA LEU A 28 -9.50 1.40 5.92
C LEU A 28 -8.60 2.52 5.40
N LEU A 29 -8.50 2.67 4.08
CA LEU A 29 -7.61 3.60 3.43
C LEU A 29 -8.37 4.85 2.98
N PRO A 30 -7.80 6.05 3.15
CA PRO A 30 -8.28 7.24 2.49
C PRO A 30 -8.37 7.08 0.96
N PRO A 31 -9.17 7.94 0.29
CA PRO A 31 -9.41 7.86 -1.14
C PRO A 31 -8.11 7.78 -1.95
N MET A 32 -8.14 6.92 -2.97
CA MET A 32 -6.99 6.58 -3.78
C MET A 32 -7.41 6.39 -5.23
N ALA A 33 -6.57 6.83 -6.16
CA ALA A 33 -6.73 6.63 -7.58
C ALA A 33 -6.23 5.25 -8.00
N ASP A 34 -6.77 4.69 -9.08
CA ASP A 34 -6.26 3.46 -9.70
C ASP A 34 -4.86 3.66 -10.31
N ILE A 35 -4.20 2.54 -10.64
CA ILE A 35 -2.87 2.54 -11.28
C ILE A 35 -2.91 3.39 -12.56
N GLY A 36 -2.05 4.41 -12.62
CA GLY A 36 -1.92 5.32 -13.76
C GLY A 36 -2.97 6.42 -13.86
N ALA A 37 -4.00 6.43 -13.02
CA ALA A 37 -5.00 7.51 -13.00
C ALA A 37 -4.41 8.83 -12.44
N PRO A 38 -5.02 9.99 -12.74
CA PRO A 38 -4.60 11.27 -12.16
C PRO A 38 -4.79 11.31 -10.65
N PHE A 39 -3.88 12.00 -9.96
CA PHE A 39 -3.94 12.25 -8.53
C PHE A 39 -3.17 13.53 -8.18
N ASN A 40 -3.45 14.14 -7.02
CA ASN A 40 -2.69 15.28 -6.52
C ASN A 40 -1.36 14.79 -5.92
N SER A 41 -0.30 14.85 -6.74
CA SER A 41 1.04 14.39 -6.36
C SER A 41 1.82 15.38 -5.49
N THR A 42 1.41 16.65 -5.47
CA THR A 42 2.00 17.73 -4.67
C THR A 42 0.98 18.31 -3.71
N ASP A 43 1.42 19.16 -2.78
CA ASP A 43 0.55 20.01 -1.97
C ASP A 43 -0.22 21.07 -2.77
N SER A 44 0.22 21.37 -3.99
CA SER A 44 -0.52 22.19 -4.95
C SER A 44 -1.67 21.41 -5.61
N ILE A 45 -2.89 21.73 -5.23
CA ILE A 45 -4.12 21.08 -5.72
C ILE A 45 -4.42 21.56 -7.14
N SER A 46 -4.41 20.63 -8.10
CA SER A 46 -4.77 20.89 -9.49
C SER A 46 -6.21 20.46 -9.81
N ASP A 47 -6.68 19.38 -9.18
CA ASP A 47 -8.06 18.92 -9.25
C ASP A 47 -8.56 18.64 -7.82
N PRO A 48 -9.54 19.42 -7.30
CA PRO A 48 -10.05 19.23 -5.94
C PRO A 48 -10.80 17.90 -5.73
N ASN A 49 -11.18 17.22 -6.81
CA ASN A 49 -11.86 15.91 -6.73
C ASN A 49 -10.87 14.74 -6.81
N ALA A 50 -9.63 14.99 -7.24
CA ALA A 50 -8.63 13.95 -7.33
C ALA A 50 -8.07 13.60 -5.94
N PRO A 51 -7.82 12.32 -5.64
CA PRO A 51 -7.20 11.92 -4.38
C PRO A 51 -5.73 12.35 -4.33
N PHE A 52 -5.15 12.35 -3.13
CA PHE A 52 -3.71 12.56 -2.93
C PHE A 52 -2.89 11.26 -2.98
N ARG A 53 -3.55 10.15 -3.32
CA ARG A 53 -2.94 8.83 -3.36
C ARG A 53 -3.21 8.15 -4.66
N ARG A 54 -2.26 7.34 -5.09
CA ARG A 54 -2.43 6.48 -6.25
C ARG A 54 -1.93 5.09 -5.97
N LEU A 55 -2.75 4.11 -6.33
CA LEU A 55 -2.40 2.71 -6.28
C LEU A 55 -1.19 2.47 -7.19
N ILE A 56 -0.21 1.74 -6.68
CA ILE A 56 0.99 1.34 -7.40
C ILE A 56 0.91 -0.14 -7.74
N ARG A 57 0.62 -0.96 -6.74
CA ARG A 57 0.56 -2.41 -6.84
C ARG A 57 -0.24 -2.97 -5.70
N ALA A 58 -1.07 -3.97 -5.95
CA ALA A 58 -1.77 -4.70 -4.92
C ALA A 58 -1.94 -6.16 -5.32
N GLY A 59 -2.20 -7.00 -4.33
CA GLY A 59 -2.46 -8.41 -4.54
C GLY A 59 -2.65 -9.15 -3.23
N ASN A 60 -2.79 -10.46 -3.33
CA ASN A 60 -2.98 -11.31 -2.17
C ASN A 60 -2.20 -12.61 -2.22
N ARG A 61 -2.07 -13.23 -1.06
CA ARG A 61 -1.83 -14.65 -0.89
C ARG A 61 -2.91 -15.20 0.05
N GLY A 62 -3.94 -15.82 -0.53
CA GLY A 62 -5.09 -16.25 0.25
C GLY A 62 -5.78 -15.05 0.89
N SER A 63 -5.96 -15.07 2.21
CA SER A 63 -6.58 -13.98 2.98
C SER A 63 -5.62 -12.83 3.31
N ASP A 64 -4.32 -12.95 3.05
CA ASP A 64 -3.34 -11.89 3.32
C ASP A 64 -3.18 -11.00 2.09
N TRP A 65 -3.52 -9.73 2.23
CA TRP A 65 -3.49 -8.72 1.17
C TRP A 65 -2.37 -7.71 1.40
N PHE A 66 -1.81 -7.20 0.30
CA PHE A 66 -0.95 -6.03 0.33
C PHE A 66 -1.47 -4.95 -0.64
N ILE A 67 -1.29 -3.69 -0.26
CA ILE A 67 -1.55 -2.51 -1.09
C ILE A 67 -0.34 -1.60 -0.98
N TRP A 68 0.24 -1.25 -2.13
CA TRP A 68 1.25 -0.20 -2.25
C TRP A 68 0.66 1.00 -2.94
N TYR A 69 0.93 2.17 -2.38
CA TYR A 69 0.50 3.43 -2.96
C TYR A 69 1.56 4.51 -2.80
N GLU A 70 1.53 5.48 -3.70
CA GLU A 70 2.22 6.75 -3.50
C GLU A 70 1.29 7.74 -2.84
N GLN A 71 1.89 8.59 -2.02
CA GLN A 71 1.25 9.69 -1.32
C GLN A 71 1.88 10.99 -1.82
N GLY A 72 1.03 11.89 -2.31
CA GLY A 72 1.38 13.27 -2.64
C GLY A 72 1.41 14.18 -1.42
N GLY A 73 1.98 15.37 -1.60
CA GLY A 73 2.13 16.38 -0.54
C GLY A 73 3.43 17.17 -0.71
N ILE A 74 4.00 17.66 0.40
CA ILE A 74 5.27 18.41 0.40
C ILE A 74 6.44 17.56 -0.13
N GLY A 75 6.35 16.23 0.00
CA GLY A 75 7.29 15.29 -0.60
C GLY A 75 6.61 13.97 -0.96
N SER A 76 7.09 13.32 -2.02
CA SER A 76 6.60 12.01 -2.43
C SER A 76 7.07 10.95 -1.46
N SER A 77 6.12 10.17 -0.94
CA SER A 77 6.39 8.98 -0.14
C SER A 77 5.63 7.79 -0.68
N TRP A 78 6.13 6.60 -0.38
CA TRP A 78 5.51 5.34 -0.76
C TRP A 78 5.11 4.60 0.49
N HIS A 79 3.97 3.93 0.44
CA HIS A 79 3.39 3.26 1.58
C HIS A 79 3.05 1.83 1.21
N ALA A 80 3.18 0.93 2.18
CA ALA A 80 2.69 -0.43 2.07
C ALA A 80 1.80 -0.75 3.27
N VAL A 81 0.59 -1.20 2.97
CA VAL A 81 -0.36 -1.72 3.94
C VAL A 81 -0.55 -3.20 3.67
N ILE A 82 -0.26 -4.02 4.67
CA ILE A 82 -0.45 -5.46 4.63
C ILE A 82 -1.49 -5.80 5.69
N ALA A 83 -2.53 -6.52 5.31
CA ALA A 83 -3.62 -6.88 6.20
C ALA A 83 -4.17 -8.28 5.89
N HIS A 84 -4.56 -8.98 6.93
CA HIS A 84 -5.37 -10.18 6.82
C HIS A 84 -6.84 -9.78 6.70
N VAL A 85 -7.51 -10.26 5.66
CA VAL A 85 -8.90 -9.92 5.32
C VAL A 85 -9.70 -11.20 5.18
N GLU A 86 -10.68 -11.37 6.06
CA GLU A 86 -11.69 -12.42 5.97
C GLU A 86 -13.03 -11.79 5.58
N PRO A 87 -13.83 -12.43 4.70
CA PRO A 87 -15.10 -11.88 4.25
C PRO A 87 -16.03 -11.52 5.43
N GLY A 88 -16.50 -10.27 5.45
CA GLY A 88 -17.43 -9.80 6.51
C GLY A 88 -16.78 -9.53 7.87
N ALA A 89 -15.47 -9.72 8.02
CA ALA A 89 -14.72 -9.38 9.23
C ALA A 89 -13.98 -8.04 9.07
N ARG A 90 -13.67 -7.40 10.21
CA ARG A 90 -12.78 -6.23 10.20
C ARG A 90 -11.36 -6.69 9.81
N PRO A 91 -10.68 -6.05 8.85
CA PRO A 91 -9.33 -6.46 8.49
C PRO A 91 -8.37 -6.30 9.66
N LYS A 92 -7.47 -7.27 9.81
CA LYS A 92 -6.38 -7.22 10.78
C LYS A 92 -5.13 -6.72 10.09
N VAL A 93 -4.74 -5.49 10.41
CA VAL A 93 -3.52 -4.87 9.88
C VAL A 93 -2.30 -5.61 10.44
N ILE A 94 -1.47 -6.14 9.54
CA ILE A 94 -0.20 -6.81 9.85
C ILE A 94 0.93 -5.79 9.85
N ALA A 95 0.94 -4.91 8.84
CA ALA A 95 1.92 -3.85 8.71
C ALA A 95 1.30 -2.62 8.04
N ASN A 96 1.67 -1.43 8.53
CA ASN A 96 1.35 -0.15 7.92
C ASN A 96 2.61 0.72 8.01
N ALA A 97 3.29 0.91 6.89
CA ALA A 97 4.56 1.62 6.90
C ALA A 97 4.79 2.43 5.62
N GLY A 98 5.40 3.60 5.84
CA GLY A 98 5.90 4.48 4.79
C GLY A 98 7.38 4.24 4.51
N THR A 99 7.82 4.63 3.32
CA THR A 99 9.21 4.59 2.87
C THR A 99 9.50 5.70 1.85
N ILE A 100 10.76 6.11 1.80
CA ILE A 100 11.37 6.87 0.69
C ILE A 100 12.47 6.07 -0.02
N SER A 101 12.76 4.87 0.50
CA SER A 101 13.84 3.96 0.08
C SER A 101 13.28 2.75 -0.68
N ASP A 102 14.15 2.01 -1.36
CA ASP A 102 13.78 0.78 -2.08
C ASP A 102 13.54 -0.41 -1.15
N THR A 103 12.42 -0.39 -0.42
CA THR A 103 12.12 -1.34 0.65
C THR A 103 10.72 -1.96 0.59
N LEU A 104 9.90 -1.62 -0.41
CA LEU A 104 8.51 -2.09 -0.52
C LEU A 104 8.42 -3.62 -0.55
N CYS A 105 9.21 -4.30 -1.39
CA CYS A 105 9.24 -5.78 -1.40
C CYS A 105 9.71 -6.35 -0.07
N LYS A 106 10.81 -5.83 0.49
CA LYS A 106 11.39 -6.34 1.73
C LYS A 106 10.41 -6.22 2.90
N LEU A 107 9.68 -5.12 2.95
CA LEU A 107 8.61 -4.89 3.91
C LEU A 107 7.47 -5.89 3.73
N THR A 108 6.96 -6.06 2.51
CA THR A 108 5.83 -6.96 2.23
C THR A 108 6.20 -8.43 2.43
N ASP A 109 7.35 -8.90 1.95
CA ASP A 109 7.83 -10.26 2.22
C ASP A 109 8.09 -10.48 3.71
N GLY A 110 8.62 -9.47 4.41
CA GLY A 110 8.79 -9.52 5.86
C GLY A 110 7.47 -9.66 6.61
N ALA A 111 6.43 -8.94 6.17
CA ALA A 111 5.08 -9.03 6.74
C ALA A 111 4.44 -10.40 6.48
N PHE A 112 4.49 -10.91 5.25
CA PHE A 112 3.99 -12.26 4.93
C PHE A 112 4.75 -13.37 5.67
N ALA A 113 6.03 -13.17 5.98
CA ALA A 113 6.82 -14.10 6.76
C ALA A 113 6.63 -13.97 8.29
N GLY A 114 5.78 -13.05 8.75
CA GLY A 114 5.60 -12.78 10.19
C GLY A 114 6.84 -12.20 10.88
N ARG A 115 7.73 -11.56 10.11
CA ARG A 115 9.00 -10.96 10.59
C ARG A 115 8.92 -9.44 10.76
N VAL A 116 7.79 -8.84 10.40
CA VAL A 116 7.50 -7.42 10.59
C VAL A 116 6.33 -7.30 11.56
N PRO A 117 6.42 -6.44 12.59
CA PRO A 117 7.63 -5.70 13.02
C PRO A 117 8.74 -6.61 13.59
N PRO A 118 10.03 -6.19 13.57
CA PRO A 118 10.54 -4.85 13.27
C PRO A 118 10.56 -4.48 11.78
N TYR A 119 10.44 -3.19 11.50
CA TYR A 119 10.46 -2.64 10.14
C TYR A 119 11.88 -2.55 9.56
N PRO A 120 12.08 -2.78 8.25
CA PRO A 120 13.41 -2.68 7.63
C PRO A 120 13.95 -1.23 7.68
N PRO A 121 15.29 -1.03 7.72
CA PRO A 121 15.89 0.30 7.65
C PRO A 121 15.38 1.11 6.45
N GLY A 122 15.10 2.39 6.65
CA GLY A 122 14.52 3.26 5.62
C GLY A 122 12.99 3.26 5.55
N THR A 123 12.33 2.51 6.44
CA THR A 123 10.87 2.54 6.64
C THR A 123 10.50 3.04 8.03
N TRP A 124 9.29 3.57 8.17
CA TRP A 124 8.70 3.98 9.45
C TRP A 124 7.28 3.45 9.58
N ALA A 125 6.85 3.20 10.82
CA ALA A 125 5.46 2.86 11.11
C ALA A 125 4.57 4.07 10.80
N ALA A 126 3.53 3.89 10.00
CA ALA A 126 2.50 4.91 9.86
C ALA A 126 1.47 4.74 10.99
N SER A 127 1.25 5.82 11.74
CA SER A 127 0.34 5.87 12.90
C SER A 127 -1.13 5.81 12.50
N ASP A 128 -1.42 6.15 11.26
CA ASP A 128 -2.74 6.35 10.69
C ASP A 128 -2.75 5.95 9.21
N PHE A 129 -3.96 5.89 8.65
CA PHE A 129 -4.17 5.63 7.24
C PHE A 129 -4.44 6.92 6.52
#